data_AF-A0A0F8XH82-F1
#
_entry.id   AF-A0A0F8XH82-F1
#
_cell.length_a   1.000
_cell.length_b   1.000
_cell.length_c   1.000
_cell.angle_alpha   90.00
_cell.angle_beta   90.00
_cell.angle_gamma   90.00
#
_symmetry.space_group_name_H-M   'P 1'
#
loop_
_entity.id
_entity.type
_entity.pdbx_description
1 polymer ?
#
loop_
_entity_poly.entity_id
_entity_poly.type
_entity_poly.pdbx_seq_one_letter_code
_entity_poly.pdbx_strand_id
1 'polypeptide(L)'
;RPYSRNITKSVINLTNNSQITSRPVGDTGNSVRGFTGNVLYLNEASRMPEFVFEAAKAILLTTGGDIWIDSTPFGCDTFFHKSFLNTKRYKVFYHTSEEVMKNRPISESWTETQRVEAIQMLKEEKEDMTKLQYQQEYLGLFVGGIQRFLDDDLINKRLNIPTDEKYIGEGDKFQGIDIARLGGDETVMVSGIRIKDKIYQIDIDIPEGQKLTDTARLIIHKDKIINHKKIFMDDGGLGVGVFDILYEDPQTKRKVIGLNNASREIEKTINQGKTKIRSKTLLGEDLAINLKILMERGQVELFDDSRIRQSLRSIQCDNSEGKLRIYGYYDHIFEALKRAAHCMKDKRLNPIIC
;
A
#
# COMPACT_ATOMS: atom_id res chain seq x y z
N ARG A 1 8.99 -36.93 20.28
CA ARG A 1 8.50 -35.82 19.42
C ARG A 1 7.46 -35.04 20.21
N PRO A 2 7.55 -33.70 20.32
CA PRO A 2 6.68 -32.90 21.19
C PRO A 2 5.25 -32.66 20.64
N TYR A 3 4.95 -33.20 19.46
CA TYR A 3 3.68 -32.97 18.75
C TYR A 3 2.75 -34.18 18.86
N SER A 4 1.46 -33.91 19.10
CA SER A 4 0.41 -34.91 18.90
C SER A 4 0.20 -35.17 17.40
N ARG A 5 -0.38 -36.33 17.04
CA ARG A 5 -0.56 -36.76 15.63
C ARG A 5 -1.50 -35.87 14.78
N ASN A 6 -2.10 -34.82 15.36
CA ASN A 6 -3.10 -33.95 14.72
C ASN A 6 -2.60 -32.49 14.61
N ILE A 7 -1.65 -32.25 13.71
CA ILE A 7 -1.24 -30.90 13.29
C ILE A 7 -2.01 -30.53 12.01
N THR A 8 -2.59 -29.32 11.98
CA THR A 8 -3.22 -28.75 10.78
C THR A 8 -2.55 -27.42 10.43
N LYS A 9 -2.88 -26.84 9.27
CA LYS A 9 -2.34 -25.52 8.86
C LYS A 9 -2.62 -24.41 9.88
N SER A 10 -3.74 -24.49 10.61
CA SER A 10 -4.19 -23.44 11.52
C SER A 10 -4.14 -23.83 13.00
N VAL A 11 -3.84 -25.09 13.33
CA VAL A 11 -3.86 -25.59 14.72
C VAL A 11 -2.71 -26.55 14.98
N ILE A 12 -1.96 -26.29 16.04
CA ILE A 12 -0.93 -27.18 16.57
C ILE A 12 -1.38 -27.65 17.96
N ASN A 13 -1.40 -28.97 18.17
CA ASN A 13 -1.71 -29.58 19.46
C ASN A 13 -0.46 -30.26 20.03
N LEU A 14 -0.05 -29.83 21.22
CA LEU A 14 1.11 -30.34 21.94
C LEU A 14 0.74 -31.51 22.86
N THR A 15 1.71 -32.34 23.23
CA THR A 15 1.48 -33.53 24.07
C THR A 15 1.07 -33.22 25.51
N ASN A 16 1.29 -31.98 25.96
CA ASN A 16 0.84 -31.46 27.25
C ASN A 16 -0.59 -30.86 27.20
N ASN A 17 -1.34 -31.14 26.11
CA ASN A 17 -2.67 -30.59 25.83
C ASN A 17 -2.73 -29.08 25.56
N SER A 18 -1.59 -28.39 25.47
CA SER A 18 -1.59 -27.01 24.96
C SER A 18 -1.93 -26.98 23.47
N GLN A 19 -2.63 -25.94 23.06
CA GLN A 19 -3.04 -25.71 21.67
C GLN A 19 -2.59 -24.31 21.22
N ILE A 20 -2.06 -24.24 20.00
CA ILE A 20 -1.77 -22.97 19.31
C ILE A 20 -2.70 -22.89 18.11
N THR A 21 -3.44 -21.79 18.00
CA THR A 21 -4.37 -21.55 16.90
C THR A 21 -3.98 -20.27 16.16
N SER A 22 -3.74 -20.39 14.86
CA SER A 22 -3.46 -19.26 13.97
C SER A 22 -4.75 -18.84 13.25
N ARG A 23 -5.05 -17.55 13.29
CA ARG A 23 -6.23 -16.96 12.64
C ARG A 23 -5.84 -15.66 11.95
N PRO A 24 -6.26 -15.45 10.69
CA PRO A 24 -6.20 -14.13 10.11
C PRO A 24 -7.19 -13.22 10.83
N VAL A 25 -6.75 -12.00 11.13
CA VAL A 25 -7.56 -10.96 11.76
C VAL A 25 -8.74 -10.53 10.88
N GLY A 26 -8.54 -10.58 9.55
CA GLY A 26 -9.53 -10.14 8.56
C GLY A 26 -9.84 -8.64 8.66
N ASP A 27 -10.86 -8.21 7.93
CA ASP A 27 -11.20 -6.79 7.82
C ASP A 27 -12.22 -6.29 8.83
N THR A 28 -12.88 -7.20 9.55
CA THR A 28 -13.99 -6.89 10.46
C THR A 28 -13.71 -7.28 11.91
N GLY A 29 -12.60 -7.98 12.18
CA GLY A 29 -12.26 -8.46 13.52
C GLY A 29 -13.21 -9.55 14.04
N ASN A 30 -14.16 -10.03 13.24
CA ASN A 30 -15.08 -11.10 13.64
C ASN A 30 -14.38 -12.47 13.70
N SER A 31 -13.35 -12.69 12.89
CA SER A 31 -12.63 -13.97 12.81
C SER A 31 -11.86 -14.33 14.09
N VAL A 32 -11.58 -13.33 14.93
CA VAL A 32 -10.87 -13.46 16.22
C VAL A 32 -11.83 -13.60 17.42
N ARG A 33 -13.14 -13.40 17.25
CA ARG A 33 -14.13 -13.56 18.33
C ARG A 33 -14.49 -15.04 18.55
N GLY A 34 -15.01 -15.35 19.75
CA GLY A 34 -15.55 -16.68 20.08
C GLY A 34 -14.53 -17.69 20.59
N PHE A 35 -13.32 -17.24 20.93
CA PHE A 35 -12.26 -18.08 21.49
C PHE A 35 -11.99 -17.74 22.95
N THR A 36 -11.39 -18.69 23.65
CA THR A 36 -10.79 -18.50 24.96
C THR A 36 -9.34 -18.93 24.87
N GLY A 37 -8.43 -18.13 25.43
CA GLY A 37 -6.99 -18.41 25.36
C GLY A 37 -6.27 -17.93 26.62
N ASN A 38 -5.14 -18.56 26.93
CA ASN A 38 -4.26 -18.13 28.02
C ASN A 38 -3.23 -17.08 27.55
N VAL A 39 -2.92 -17.07 26.26
CA VAL A 39 -2.03 -16.08 25.63
C VAL A 39 -2.65 -15.64 24.30
N LEU A 40 -2.79 -14.34 24.12
CA LEU A 40 -3.15 -13.73 22.85
C LEU A 40 -1.89 -13.13 22.23
N TYR A 41 -1.42 -13.71 21.13
CA TYR A 41 -0.26 -13.23 20.40
C TYR A 41 -0.68 -12.47 19.14
N LEU A 42 -0.29 -11.20 19.05
CA LEU A 42 -0.61 -10.30 17.95
C LEU A 42 0.66 -9.94 17.18
N ASN A 43 0.86 -10.64 16.06
CA ASN A 43 1.98 -10.43 15.14
C ASN A 43 1.66 -9.35 14.11
N GLU A 44 2.59 -8.44 13.86
CA GLU A 44 2.42 -7.25 13.01
C GLU A 44 1.34 -6.27 13.48
N ALA A 45 1.28 -6.09 14.81
CA ALA A 45 0.21 -5.32 15.45
C ALA A 45 0.15 -3.84 15.07
N SER A 46 1.26 -3.19 14.69
CA SER A 46 1.23 -1.77 14.32
C SER A 46 0.37 -1.49 13.08
N ARG A 47 0.16 -2.52 12.24
CA ARG A 47 -0.62 -2.48 11.00
C ARG A 47 -2.07 -2.91 11.18
N MET A 48 -2.43 -3.40 12.38
CA MET A 48 -3.80 -3.81 12.67
C MET A 48 -4.68 -2.60 13.00
N PRO A 49 -5.92 -2.54 12.49
CA PRO A 49 -6.88 -1.49 12.87
C PRO A 49 -7.37 -1.65 14.31
N GLU A 50 -7.76 -0.54 14.95
CA GLU A 50 -8.04 -0.51 16.40
C GLU A 50 -9.16 -1.49 16.86
N PHE A 51 -10.22 -1.66 16.05
CA PHE A 51 -11.35 -2.55 16.37
C PHE A 51 -10.93 -4.03 16.56
N VAL A 52 -9.80 -4.43 15.97
CA VAL A 52 -9.26 -5.80 16.12
C VAL A 52 -8.86 -6.04 17.56
N PHE A 53 -8.19 -5.07 18.17
CA PHE A 53 -7.76 -5.19 19.55
C PHE A 53 -8.95 -5.21 20.50
N GLU A 54 -9.99 -4.41 20.22
CA GLU A 54 -11.24 -4.44 20.97
C GLU A 54 -11.90 -5.82 20.93
N ALA A 55 -11.95 -6.44 19.76
CA ALA A 55 -12.50 -7.78 19.59
C ALA A 55 -11.63 -8.87 20.25
N ALA A 56 -10.31 -8.82 20.04
CA ALA A 56 -9.39 -9.87 20.44
C ALA A 56 -9.13 -9.90 21.96
N LYS A 57 -9.07 -8.75 22.64
CA LYS A 57 -8.80 -8.68 24.09
C LYS A 57 -9.81 -9.49 24.93
N ALA A 58 -11.05 -9.64 24.45
CA ALA A 58 -12.07 -10.42 25.14
C ALA A 58 -11.71 -11.91 25.31
N ILE A 59 -10.84 -12.46 24.45
CA ILE A 59 -10.38 -13.86 24.50
C ILE A 59 -9.72 -14.21 25.83
N LEU A 60 -9.11 -13.22 26.50
CA LEU A 60 -8.37 -13.42 27.75
C LEU A 60 -9.23 -13.23 29.00
N LEU A 61 -10.47 -12.75 28.88
CA LEU A 61 -11.28 -12.37 30.05
C LEU A 61 -11.64 -13.56 30.94
N THR A 62 -11.83 -14.73 30.37
CA THR A 62 -12.18 -15.96 31.10
C THR A 62 -10.98 -16.59 31.79
N THR A 63 -9.76 -16.31 31.33
CA THR A 63 -8.53 -16.94 31.82
C THR A 63 -7.65 -16.01 32.64
N GLY A 64 -7.85 -14.69 32.53
CA GLY A 64 -6.92 -13.69 33.05
C GLY A 64 -5.54 -13.76 32.37
N GLY A 65 -5.50 -14.24 31.13
CA GLY A 65 -4.26 -14.54 30.41
C GLY A 65 -3.46 -13.32 29.95
N ASP A 66 -2.33 -13.59 29.31
CA ASP A 66 -1.38 -12.58 28.84
C ASP A 66 -1.62 -12.15 27.39
N ILE A 67 -1.20 -10.94 27.06
CA ILE A 67 -1.16 -10.43 25.69
C ILE A 67 0.30 -10.21 25.27
N TRP A 68 0.69 -10.83 24.17
CA TRP A 68 2.02 -10.68 23.56
C TRP A 68 1.84 -9.95 22.24
N ILE A 69 2.68 -8.94 22.01
CA ILE A 69 2.55 -8.05 20.85
C ILE A 69 3.94 -7.81 20.27
N ASP A 70 4.09 -8.03 18.98
CA ASP A 70 5.31 -7.70 18.23
C ASP A 70 4.96 -7.05 16.89
N SER A 71 5.79 -6.09 16.48
CA SER A 71 5.67 -5.38 15.22
C SER A 71 6.86 -4.45 15.03
N THR A 72 7.10 -4.02 13.79
CA THR A 72 7.84 -2.79 13.53
C THR A 72 6.93 -1.56 13.73
N PRO A 73 7.46 -0.38 14.10
CA PRO A 73 6.64 0.83 14.21
C PRO A 73 5.92 1.17 12.90
N PHE A 74 4.73 1.75 13.02
CA PHE A 74 3.94 2.23 11.88
C PHE A 74 3.11 3.43 12.32
N GLY A 75 3.70 4.63 12.21
CA GLY A 75 3.14 5.87 12.74
C GLY A 75 3.03 5.89 14.28
N CYS A 76 2.53 7.02 14.81
CA CYS A 76 2.48 7.29 16.25
C CYS A 76 1.05 7.28 16.84
N ASP A 77 0.05 6.81 16.10
CA ASP A 77 -1.34 6.75 16.57
C ASP A 77 -1.96 5.38 16.31
N THR A 78 -1.27 4.35 16.79
CA THR A 78 -1.73 2.95 16.74
C THR A 78 -1.82 2.38 18.13
N PHE A 79 -2.65 1.34 18.30
CA PHE A 79 -2.70 0.60 19.56
C PHE A 79 -1.31 0.05 19.96
N PHE A 80 -0.51 -0.37 18.99
CA PHE A 80 0.87 -0.82 19.22
C PHE A 80 1.74 0.29 19.81
N HIS A 81 1.75 1.49 19.22
CA HIS A 81 2.50 2.63 19.76
C HIS A 81 2.05 2.98 21.19
N LYS A 82 0.74 3.07 21.40
CA LYS A 82 0.15 3.33 22.72
C LYS A 82 0.55 2.27 23.76
N SER A 83 0.65 1.00 23.33
CA SER A 83 1.07 -0.12 24.19
C SER A 83 2.56 -0.10 24.49
N PHE A 84 3.40 0.21 23.50
CA PHE A 84 4.85 0.34 23.64
C PHE A 84 5.23 1.44 24.65
N LEU A 85 4.53 2.58 24.64
CA LEU A 85 4.76 3.65 25.61
C LEU A 85 4.24 3.33 27.03
N ASN A 86 3.30 2.39 27.16
CA ASN A 86 2.68 2.05 28.44
C ASN A 86 3.47 0.98 29.20
N THR A 87 4.65 1.37 29.69
CA THR A 87 5.55 0.50 30.46
C THR A 87 5.00 0.08 31.83
N LYS A 88 3.94 0.74 32.31
CA LYS A 88 3.20 0.32 33.51
C LYS A 88 2.41 -0.96 33.28
N ARG A 89 1.89 -1.15 32.07
CA ARG A 89 1.06 -2.30 31.69
C ARG A 89 1.85 -3.37 30.95
N TYR A 90 2.83 -2.98 30.13
CA TYR A 90 3.57 -3.89 29.27
C TYR A 90 5.04 -3.93 29.64
N LYS A 91 5.60 -5.14 29.64
CA LYS A 91 7.05 -5.33 29.58
C LYS A 91 7.49 -5.18 28.13
N VAL A 92 8.32 -4.18 27.87
CA VAL A 92 8.77 -3.84 26.51
C VAL A 92 10.15 -4.43 26.26
N PHE A 93 10.27 -5.11 25.11
CA PHE A 93 11.55 -5.54 24.54
C PHE A 93 11.75 -4.77 23.24
N TYR A 94 12.95 -4.25 23.04
CA TYR A 94 13.29 -3.45 21.88
C TYR A 94 14.65 -3.89 21.38
N HIS A 95 14.70 -4.25 20.11
CA HIS A 95 15.89 -4.69 19.42
C HIS A 95 15.90 -4.09 18.03
N THR A 96 17.09 -3.69 17.58
CA THR A 96 17.29 -3.15 16.23
C THR A 96 17.95 -4.19 15.34
N SER A 97 17.74 -4.11 14.04
CA SER A 97 18.42 -4.99 13.08
C SER A 97 19.94 -4.84 13.18
N GLU A 98 20.44 -3.62 13.37
CA GLU A 98 21.88 -3.38 13.56
C GLU A 98 22.43 -4.11 14.80
N GLU A 99 21.73 -4.03 15.94
CA GLU A 99 22.15 -4.69 17.18
C GLU A 99 22.10 -6.21 17.04
N VAL A 100 20.99 -6.74 16.51
CA VAL A 100 20.80 -8.19 16.38
C VAL A 100 21.83 -8.78 15.43
N MET A 101 22.05 -8.18 14.25
CA MET A 101 23.02 -8.72 13.30
C MET A 101 24.45 -8.71 13.85
N LYS A 102 24.82 -7.69 14.64
CA LYS A 102 26.17 -7.61 15.24
C LYS A 102 26.34 -8.59 16.40
N ASN A 103 25.32 -8.77 17.24
CA ASN A 103 25.48 -9.42 18.54
C ASN A 103 24.84 -10.82 18.65
N ARG A 104 23.97 -11.22 17.71
CA ARG A 104 23.31 -12.54 17.74
C ARG A 104 24.36 -13.66 17.76
N PRO A 105 24.38 -14.55 18.76
CA PRO A 105 25.33 -15.65 18.83
C PRO A 105 25.28 -16.56 17.60
N ILE A 106 26.44 -17.03 17.15
CA ILE A 106 26.54 -17.99 16.05
C ILE A 106 25.92 -19.32 16.49
N SER A 107 25.17 -19.93 15.59
CA SER A 107 24.48 -21.21 15.79
C SER A 107 24.45 -21.99 14.48
N GLU A 108 23.96 -23.24 14.52
CA GLU A 108 23.79 -24.06 13.32
C GLU A 108 22.94 -23.37 12.24
N SER A 109 21.93 -22.59 12.65
CA SER A 109 21.04 -21.83 11.74
C SER A 109 21.46 -20.38 11.49
N TRP A 110 22.55 -19.91 12.12
CA TRP A 110 23.03 -18.54 12.01
C TRP A 110 24.56 -18.54 12.01
N THR A 111 25.16 -18.61 10.84
CA THR A 111 26.60 -18.78 10.65
C THR A 111 27.33 -17.44 10.56
N GLU A 112 28.67 -17.48 10.68
CA GLU A 112 29.49 -16.27 10.54
C GLU A 112 29.36 -15.67 9.13
N THR A 113 29.23 -16.51 8.10
CA THR A 113 28.99 -16.05 6.71
C THR A 113 27.69 -15.26 6.60
N GLN A 114 26.59 -15.78 7.16
CA GLN A 114 25.30 -15.08 7.14
C GLN A 114 25.35 -13.75 7.90
N ARG A 115 26.10 -13.70 9.01
CA ARG A 115 26.33 -12.46 9.74
C ARG A 115 27.03 -11.40 8.88
N VAL A 116 28.11 -11.78 8.21
CA VAL A 116 28.88 -10.86 7.35
C VAL A 116 28.01 -10.32 6.22
N GLU A 117 27.26 -11.20 5.55
CA GLU A 117 26.33 -10.82 4.47
C GLU A 117 25.22 -9.90 4.97
N ALA A 118 24.60 -10.21 6.12
CA ALA A 118 23.55 -9.37 6.69
C ALA A 118 24.07 -7.98 7.10
N ILE A 119 25.29 -7.89 7.64
CA ILE A 119 25.92 -6.60 7.96
C ILE A 119 26.20 -5.78 6.69
N GLN A 120 26.59 -6.45 5.60
CA GLN A 120 26.81 -5.78 4.32
C GLN A 120 25.49 -5.24 3.74
N MET A 121 24.44 -6.07 3.72
CA MET A 121 23.10 -5.66 3.32
C MET A 121 22.59 -4.46 4.13
N LEU A 122 22.80 -4.46 5.45
CA LEU A 122 22.41 -3.33 6.31
C LEU A 122 23.10 -2.01 5.96
N LYS A 123 24.30 -2.05 5.36
CA LYS A 123 25.00 -0.85 4.90
C LYS A 123 24.41 -0.33 3.60
N GLU A 124 24.17 -1.23 2.64
CA GLU A 124 23.55 -0.92 1.35
C GLU A 124 22.17 -0.31 1.55
N GLU A 125 21.32 -0.94 2.37
CA GLU A 125 19.99 -0.45 2.70
C GLU A 125 20.00 0.92 3.39
N LYS A 126 21.04 1.21 4.18
CA LYS A 126 21.21 2.52 4.83
C LYS A 126 21.58 3.63 3.86
N GLU A 127 22.26 3.29 2.77
CA GLU A 127 22.63 4.21 1.70
C GLU A 127 21.45 4.44 0.75
N ASP A 128 20.66 3.41 0.47
CA ASP A 128 19.53 3.46 -0.46
C ASP A 128 18.27 4.11 0.12
N MET A 129 17.99 3.91 1.41
CA MET A 129 16.78 4.41 2.06
C MET A 129 16.90 5.85 2.55
N THR A 130 15.76 6.52 2.72
CA THR A 130 15.73 7.76 3.51
C THR A 130 16.07 7.49 4.96
N LYS A 131 16.61 8.50 5.64
CA LYS A 131 16.92 8.42 7.07
C LYS A 131 15.71 7.96 7.90
N LEU A 132 14.51 8.43 7.59
CA LEU A 132 13.32 8.08 8.36
C LEU A 132 12.82 6.67 8.05
N GLN A 133 12.86 6.22 6.79
CA GLN A 133 12.55 4.83 6.43
C GLN A 133 13.51 3.86 7.14
N TYR A 134 14.81 4.13 7.10
CA TYR A 134 15.80 3.30 7.79
C TYR A 134 15.58 3.29 9.31
N GLN A 135 15.25 4.45 9.90
CA GLN A 135 14.93 4.55 11.32
C GLN A 135 13.69 3.73 11.71
N GLN A 136 12.67 3.68 10.86
CA GLN A 136 11.46 2.89 11.12
C GLN A 136 11.72 1.39 10.94
N GLU A 137 12.26 0.98 9.78
CA GLU A 137 12.37 -0.43 9.41
C GLU A 137 13.52 -1.16 10.10
N TYR A 138 14.71 -0.54 10.16
CA TYR A 138 15.91 -1.20 10.71
C TYR A 138 16.23 -0.82 12.15
N LEU A 139 15.86 0.40 12.56
CA LEU A 139 16.05 0.85 13.94
C LEU A 139 14.78 0.71 14.77
N GLY A 140 13.62 0.39 14.21
CA GLY A 140 12.41 0.18 15.02
C GLY A 140 11.98 1.44 15.79
N LEU A 141 12.26 2.63 15.27
CA LEU A 141 11.89 3.89 15.92
C LEU A 141 10.47 4.34 15.51
N PHE A 142 9.70 4.82 16.50
CA PHE A 142 8.48 5.57 16.24
C PHE A 142 8.84 6.98 15.75
N VAL A 143 8.93 7.14 14.44
CA VAL A 143 9.30 8.42 13.81
C VAL A 143 8.05 9.29 13.66
N GLY A 144 7.96 10.37 14.43
CA GLY A 144 6.81 11.30 14.40
C GLY A 144 6.62 12.07 13.08
N GLY A 145 7.62 12.07 12.20
CA GLY A 145 7.54 12.67 10.86
C GLY A 145 6.81 11.79 9.82
N ILE A 146 6.70 10.48 10.07
CA ILE A 146 6.02 9.55 9.18
C ILE A 146 4.57 9.41 9.65
N GLN A 147 3.64 9.86 8.81
CA GLN A 147 2.21 9.79 9.07
C GLN A 147 1.53 8.87 8.05
N ARG A 148 0.43 8.24 8.44
CA ARG A 148 -0.46 7.61 7.46
C ARG A 148 -0.99 8.69 6.52
N PHE A 149 -0.93 8.43 5.22
CA PHE A 149 -1.39 9.39 4.21
C PHE A 149 -2.92 9.44 4.13
N LEU A 150 -3.59 8.30 4.33
CA LEU A 150 -5.03 8.15 4.39
C LEU A 150 -5.43 7.53 5.72
N ASP A 151 -6.40 8.13 6.42
CA ASP A 151 -6.93 7.58 7.67
C ASP A 151 -7.98 6.48 7.42
N ASP A 152 -8.21 5.63 8.43
CA ASP A 152 -9.12 4.48 8.33
C ASP A 152 -10.57 4.91 8.07
N ASP A 153 -11.00 6.04 8.64
CA ASP A 153 -12.36 6.55 8.49
C ASP A 153 -12.64 6.99 7.05
N LEU A 154 -11.69 7.67 6.42
CA LEU A 154 -11.75 8.08 5.03
C LEU A 154 -11.78 6.87 4.12
N ILE A 155 -10.88 5.90 4.33
CA ILE A 155 -10.85 4.65 3.56
C ILE A 155 -12.20 3.93 3.67
N ASN A 156 -12.70 3.68 4.88
CA ASN A 156 -13.95 2.97 5.10
C ASN A 156 -15.17 3.70 4.51
N LYS A 157 -15.17 5.04 4.49
CA LYS A 157 -16.25 5.83 3.85
C LYS A 157 -16.27 5.72 2.33
N ARG A 158 -15.14 5.40 1.70
CA ARG A 158 -14.99 5.35 0.23
C ARG A 158 -15.08 3.95 -0.34
N LEU A 159 -14.82 2.90 0.45
CA LEU A 159 -14.97 1.50 0.05
C LEU A 159 -16.41 1.06 0.32
N ASN A 160 -17.32 1.29 -0.63
CA ASN A 160 -18.75 1.07 -0.45
C ASN A 160 -19.46 0.43 -1.65
N ILE A 161 -18.72 0.13 -2.73
CA ILE A 161 -19.27 -0.58 -3.89
C ILE A 161 -19.03 -2.09 -3.68
N PRO A 162 -20.05 -2.95 -3.68
CA PRO A 162 -19.83 -4.39 -3.63
C PRO A 162 -18.97 -4.87 -4.80
N THR A 163 -18.03 -5.80 -4.57
CA THR A 163 -17.08 -6.28 -5.59
C THR A 163 -17.73 -7.08 -6.72
N ASP A 164 -18.92 -7.63 -6.47
CA ASP A 164 -19.76 -8.38 -7.40
C ASP A 164 -20.72 -7.49 -8.21
N GLU A 165 -20.89 -6.22 -7.82
CA GLU A 165 -21.70 -5.27 -8.57
C GLU A 165 -20.92 -4.67 -9.74
N LYS A 166 -21.33 -5.03 -10.97
CA LYS A 166 -20.92 -4.27 -12.14
C LYS A 166 -21.69 -2.97 -12.17
N TYR A 167 -21.01 -1.85 -12.00
CA TYR A 167 -21.64 -0.54 -12.17
C TYR A 167 -22.06 -0.35 -13.62
N ILE A 168 -23.37 -0.37 -13.89
CA ILE A 168 -23.96 -0.10 -15.21
C ILE A 168 -24.45 1.34 -15.21
N GLY A 169 -23.59 2.27 -15.64
CA GLY A 169 -23.98 3.66 -15.84
C GLY A 169 -23.44 4.21 -17.15
N GLU A 170 -24.11 5.25 -17.65
CA GLU A 170 -23.63 6.03 -18.78
C GLU A 170 -22.69 7.13 -18.26
N GLY A 171 -21.45 7.12 -18.75
CA GLY A 171 -20.41 8.04 -18.31
C GLY A 171 -19.09 7.77 -19.03
N ASP A 172 -18.17 8.73 -18.91
CA ASP A 172 -16.83 8.59 -19.45
C ASP A 172 -16.07 7.53 -18.64
N LYS A 173 -15.55 6.50 -19.31
CA LYS A 173 -14.78 5.42 -18.67
C LYS A 173 -13.29 5.69 -18.79
N PHE A 174 -12.56 5.42 -17.72
CA PHE A 174 -11.12 5.68 -17.64
C PHE A 174 -10.41 4.51 -17.00
N GLN A 175 -9.13 4.35 -17.32
CA GLN A 175 -8.28 3.33 -16.72
C GLN A 175 -7.02 3.98 -16.15
N GLY A 176 -6.62 3.58 -14.95
CA GLY A 176 -5.31 3.85 -14.38
C GLY A 176 -4.53 2.55 -14.25
N ILE A 177 -3.25 2.57 -14.60
CA ILE A 177 -2.42 1.36 -14.65
C ILE A 177 -1.10 1.61 -13.93
N ASP A 178 -0.75 0.70 -13.04
CA ASP A 178 0.60 0.54 -12.52
C ASP A 178 1.23 -0.71 -13.14
N ILE A 179 2.39 -0.54 -13.79
CA ILE A 179 3.02 -1.60 -14.61
C ILE A 179 4.17 -2.23 -13.84
N ALA A 180 4.05 -3.54 -13.62
CA ALA A 180 5.16 -4.38 -13.19
C ALA A 180 5.54 -5.38 -14.31
N ARG A 181 6.48 -6.28 -14.01
CA ARG A 181 6.93 -7.33 -14.93
C ARG A 181 6.99 -8.68 -14.21
N LEU A 182 7.96 -9.54 -14.56
CA LEU A 182 8.19 -10.86 -13.96
C LEU A 182 8.88 -10.77 -12.57
N GLY A 183 8.80 -9.62 -11.91
CA GLY A 183 9.32 -9.41 -10.56
C GLY A 183 8.32 -9.88 -9.49
N GLY A 184 8.62 -9.59 -8.22
CA GLY A 184 7.67 -9.79 -7.13
C GLY A 184 6.53 -8.76 -7.10
N ASP A 185 6.67 -7.66 -7.86
CA ASP A 185 5.71 -6.57 -7.95
C ASP A 185 4.53 -6.91 -8.87
N GLU A 186 3.36 -6.38 -8.53
CA GLU A 186 2.11 -6.68 -9.23
C GLU A 186 1.80 -5.63 -10.30
N THR A 187 1.37 -6.06 -11.48
CA THR A 187 0.71 -5.15 -12.42
C THR A 187 -0.72 -4.94 -11.95
N VAL A 188 -1.17 -3.69 -11.86
CA VAL A 188 -2.54 -3.38 -11.45
C VAL A 188 -3.22 -2.48 -12.47
N MET A 189 -4.42 -2.88 -12.89
CA MET A 189 -5.29 -2.09 -13.76
C MET A 189 -6.58 -1.78 -13.01
N VAL A 190 -6.86 -0.50 -12.79
CA VAL A 190 -8.13 -0.05 -12.20
C VAL A 190 -8.91 0.75 -13.22
N SER A 191 -10.16 0.36 -13.45
CA SER A 191 -11.07 1.12 -14.31
C SER A 191 -12.14 1.80 -13.48
N GLY A 192 -12.48 3.03 -13.85
CA GLY A 192 -13.52 3.82 -13.21
C GLY A 192 -14.40 4.53 -14.24
N ILE A 193 -15.64 4.79 -13.85
CA ILE A 193 -16.59 5.60 -14.61
C ILE A 193 -16.78 6.95 -13.94
N ARG A 194 -16.63 8.03 -14.70
CA ARG A 194 -16.88 9.39 -14.24
C ARG A 194 -18.32 9.78 -14.55
N ILE A 195 -19.08 10.10 -13.51
CA ILE A 195 -20.45 10.60 -13.60
C ILE A 195 -20.54 11.91 -12.83
N LYS A 196 -20.87 12.98 -13.54
CA LYS A 196 -20.80 14.35 -13.00
C LYS A 196 -19.39 14.62 -12.47
N ASP A 197 -19.27 14.86 -11.17
CA ASP A 197 -18.03 15.17 -10.47
C ASP A 197 -17.57 14.03 -9.56
N LYS A 198 -18.03 12.80 -9.83
CA LYS A 198 -17.67 11.59 -9.08
C LYS A 198 -17.10 10.51 -9.99
N ILE A 199 -16.20 9.71 -9.44
CA ILE A 199 -15.64 8.50 -10.03
C ILE A 199 -16.17 7.31 -9.23
N TYR A 200 -16.71 6.32 -9.93
CA TYR A 200 -17.07 5.03 -9.37
C TYR A 200 -16.14 3.98 -9.97
N GLN A 201 -15.50 3.17 -9.13
CA GLN A 201 -14.74 2.02 -9.60
C GLN A 201 -15.67 1.01 -10.27
N ILE A 202 -15.25 0.46 -11.41
CA ILE A 202 -16.04 -0.51 -12.19
C ILE A 202 -15.30 -1.80 -12.50
N ASP A 203 -13.99 -1.82 -12.34
CA ASP A 203 -13.14 -2.98 -12.62
C ASP A 203 -11.79 -2.85 -11.90
N ILE A 204 -11.25 -3.99 -11.47
CA ILE A 204 -9.88 -4.13 -10.99
C ILE A 204 -9.32 -5.45 -11.50
N ASP A 205 -8.12 -5.39 -12.08
CA ASP A 205 -7.39 -6.54 -12.61
C ASP A 205 -5.98 -6.54 -12.06
N ILE A 206 -5.56 -7.68 -11.54
CA ILE A 206 -4.20 -7.92 -11.03
C ILE A 206 -3.72 -9.22 -11.68
N PRO A 207 -3.20 -9.18 -12.92
CA PRO A 207 -2.72 -10.38 -13.58
C PRO A 207 -1.48 -10.94 -12.88
N GLU A 208 -1.26 -12.25 -13.05
CA GLU A 208 0.01 -12.87 -12.68
C GLU A 208 1.19 -12.24 -13.43
N GLY A 209 2.40 -12.39 -12.89
CA GLY A 209 3.62 -11.87 -13.49
C GLY A 209 3.77 -12.29 -14.95
N GLN A 210 3.76 -11.31 -15.85
CA GLN A 210 3.75 -11.53 -17.30
C GLN A 210 4.73 -10.60 -18.04
N LYS A 211 4.96 -10.87 -19.33
CA LYS A 211 5.82 -10.02 -20.16
C LYS A 211 5.09 -8.72 -20.50
N LEU A 212 5.85 -7.64 -20.74
CA LEU A 212 5.31 -6.33 -21.12
C LEU A 212 4.41 -6.40 -22.36
N THR A 213 4.75 -7.27 -23.33
CA THR A 213 3.93 -7.52 -24.52
C THR A 213 2.58 -8.15 -24.20
N ASP A 214 2.53 -9.03 -23.20
CA ASP A 214 1.30 -9.70 -22.78
C ASP A 214 0.44 -8.73 -21.96
N THR A 215 1.07 -7.90 -21.12
CA THR A 215 0.41 -6.77 -20.47
C THR A 215 -0.22 -5.80 -21.47
N ALA A 216 0.48 -5.41 -22.54
CA ALA A 216 -0.08 -4.56 -23.58
C ALA A 216 -1.31 -5.19 -24.26
N ARG A 217 -1.24 -6.49 -24.61
CA ARG A 217 -2.36 -7.23 -25.20
C ARG A 217 -3.57 -7.29 -24.25
N LEU A 218 -3.33 -7.50 -22.96
CA LEU A 218 -4.38 -7.50 -21.94
C LEU A 218 -5.08 -6.13 -21.86
N ILE A 219 -4.32 -5.04 -21.88
CA ILE A 219 -4.86 -3.67 -21.87
C ILE A 219 -5.75 -3.43 -23.10
N ILE A 220 -5.28 -3.80 -24.30
CA ILE A 220 -6.06 -3.67 -25.55
C ILE A 220 -7.35 -4.50 -25.48
N HIS A 221 -7.26 -5.72 -24.95
CA HIS A 221 -8.43 -6.59 -24.79
C HIS A 221 -9.44 -6.00 -23.80
N LYS A 222 -9.00 -5.50 -22.64
CA LYS A 222 -9.88 -4.86 -21.66
C LYS A 222 -10.49 -3.57 -22.22
N ASP A 223 -9.74 -2.76 -22.95
CA ASP A 223 -10.28 -1.58 -23.62
C ASP A 223 -11.32 -1.94 -24.69
N LYS A 224 -11.20 -3.09 -25.37
CA LYS A 224 -12.22 -3.55 -26.31
C LYS A 224 -13.55 -3.88 -25.63
N ILE A 225 -13.50 -4.35 -24.39
CA ILE A 225 -14.69 -4.70 -23.59
C ILE A 225 -15.29 -3.46 -22.93
N ILE A 226 -14.46 -2.65 -22.27
CA ILE A 226 -14.90 -1.53 -21.43
C ILE A 226 -15.12 -0.26 -22.27
N ASN A 227 -14.33 -0.09 -23.33
CA ASN A 227 -14.23 1.10 -24.17
C ASN A 227 -13.87 2.36 -23.37
N HIS A 228 -12.61 2.46 -22.95
CA HIS A 228 -12.13 3.61 -22.20
C HIS A 228 -12.02 4.84 -23.11
N LYS A 229 -12.31 6.01 -22.54
CA LYS A 229 -12.05 7.31 -23.14
C LYS A 229 -10.56 7.63 -23.08
N LYS A 230 -9.92 7.41 -21.92
CA LYS A 230 -8.48 7.56 -21.70
C LYS A 230 -7.92 6.46 -20.79
N ILE A 231 -6.67 6.12 -21.04
CA ILE A 231 -5.88 5.12 -20.29
C ILE A 231 -4.64 5.84 -19.76
N PHE A 232 -4.49 5.92 -18.44
CA PHE A 232 -3.41 6.63 -17.76
C PHE A 232 -2.41 5.62 -17.21
N MET A 233 -1.13 5.79 -17.55
CA MET A 233 -0.06 4.92 -17.05
C MET A 233 1.24 5.71 -16.86
N ASP A 234 2.18 5.14 -16.11
CA ASP A 234 3.53 5.71 -16.08
C ASP A 234 4.20 5.56 -17.45
N ASP A 235 4.88 6.62 -17.91
CA ASP A 235 5.74 6.60 -19.10
C ASP A 235 7.23 6.64 -18.72
N GLY A 236 7.56 6.36 -17.46
CA GLY A 236 8.91 6.11 -16.98
C GLY A 236 9.20 4.62 -16.76
N GLY A 237 10.48 4.25 -16.75
CA GLY A 237 10.95 2.92 -16.38
C GLY A 237 10.36 1.80 -17.26
N LEU A 238 9.75 0.78 -16.63
CA LEU A 238 9.11 -0.34 -17.34
C LEU A 238 7.86 0.07 -18.12
N GLY A 239 7.22 1.17 -17.73
CA GLY A 239 5.98 1.68 -18.35
C GLY A 239 6.17 2.10 -19.81
N VAL A 240 7.36 2.59 -20.18
CA VAL A 240 7.71 3.01 -21.56
C VAL A 240 7.44 1.89 -22.56
N GLY A 241 7.90 0.67 -22.26
CA GLY A 241 7.79 -0.45 -23.20
C GLY A 241 6.35 -0.88 -23.46
N VAL A 242 5.44 -0.69 -22.50
CA VAL A 242 4.01 -0.95 -22.69
C VAL A 242 3.34 0.25 -23.37
N PHE A 243 3.70 1.46 -22.98
CA PHE A 243 3.19 2.70 -23.57
C PHE A 243 3.44 2.75 -25.08
N ASP A 244 4.66 2.44 -25.54
CA ASP A 244 5.02 2.46 -26.96
C ASP A 244 4.13 1.52 -27.79
N ILE A 245 3.91 0.29 -27.30
CA ILE A 245 3.03 -0.69 -27.95
C ILE A 245 1.59 -0.16 -28.05
N LEU A 246 1.09 0.44 -26.97
CA LEU A 246 -0.26 1.02 -26.94
C LEU A 246 -0.38 2.28 -27.81
N TYR A 247 0.71 3.01 -28.01
CA TYR A 247 0.77 4.21 -28.84
C TYR A 247 0.84 3.88 -30.34
N GLU A 248 1.36 2.71 -30.70
CA GLU A 248 1.33 2.18 -32.07
C GLU A 248 -0.02 1.53 -32.42
N ASP A 249 -0.71 0.97 -31.45
CA ASP A 249 -1.99 0.29 -31.67
C ASP A 249 -3.13 1.25 -32.09
N PRO A 250 -3.85 1.00 -33.20
CA PRO A 250 -4.91 1.88 -33.69
C PRO A 250 -6.06 2.13 -32.71
N GLN A 251 -6.36 1.19 -31.82
CA GLN A 251 -7.45 1.28 -30.83
C GLN A 251 -7.04 2.19 -29.67
N THR A 252 -5.81 2.06 -29.17
CA THR A 252 -5.37 2.73 -27.93
C THR A 252 -4.54 4.00 -28.15
N LYS A 253 -3.97 4.23 -29.34
CA LYS A 253 -3.07 5.37 -29.60
C LYS A 253 -3.63 6.75 -29.27
N ARG A 254 -4.95 6.94 -29.40
CA ARG A 254 -5.64 8.22 -29.07
C ARG A 254 -6.14 8.28 -27.63
N LYS A 255 -6.05 7.17 -26.90
CA LYS A 255 -6.58 6.98 -25.55
C LYS A 255 -5.47 6.98 -24.49
N VAL A 256 -4.30 6.41 -24.80
CA VAL A 256 -3.19 6.29 -23.85
C VAL A 256 -2.57 7.65 -23.53
N ILE A 257 -2.31 7.90 -22.25
CA ILE A 257 -1.69 9.11 -21.71
C ILE A 257 -0.60 8.68 -20.73
N GLY A 258 0.64 9.07 -21.03
CA GLY A 258 1.78 8.94 -20.13
C GLY A 258 1.74 9.99 -19.02
N LEU A 259 1.86 9.56 -17.78
CA LEU A 259 1.95 10.41 -16.59
C LEU A 259 3.32 10.20 -15.95
N ASN A 260 4.28 11.02 -16.35
CA ASN A 260 5.65 10.90 -15.86
C ASN A 260 5.77 11.33 -14.38
N ASN A 261 6.16 10.40 -13.51
CA ASN A 261 6.34 10.67 -12.09
C ASN A 261 7.60 11.49 -11.76
N ALA A 262 8.54 11.66 -12.69
CA ALA A 262 9.80 12.39 -12.47
C ALA A 262 9.66 13.91 -12.66
N SER A 263 10.49 14.66 -11.93
CA SER A 263 10.46 16.12 -11.92
C SER A 263 10.99 16.66 -13.24
N ARG A 264 10.27 17.61 -13.86
CA ARG A 264 10.79 18.41 -14.97
C ARG A 264 11.20 19.80 -14.47
N GLU A 265 12.42 20.21 -14.77
CA GLU A 265 12.81 21.62 -14.74
C GLU A 265 12.08 22.33 -15.88
N ILE A 266 11.24 23.32 -15.55
CA ILE A 266 10.37 23.96 -16.56
C ILE A 266 11.02 25.22 -17.14
N GLU A 267 11.63 26.06 -16.29
CA GLU A 267 12.20 27.34 -16.72
C GLU A 267 13.44 27.71 -15.88
N LYS A 268 14.50 28.09 -16.58
CA LYS A 268 15.69 28.72 -16.02
C LYS A 268 15.64 30.21 -16.31
N THR A 269 14.98 30.99 -15.46
CA THR A 269 14.98 32.46 -15.62
C THR A 269 16.25 33.03 -14.99
N ILE A 270 17.08 33.69 -15.80
CA ILE A 270 18.26 34.44 -15.33
C ILE A 270 17.83 35.90 -15.20
N ASN A 271 17.70 36.40 -13.97
CA ASN A 271 17.53 37.83 -13.71
C ASN A 271 18.64 38.31 -12.77
N GLN A 272 19.43 39.28 -13.24
CA GLN A 272 20.46 39.98 -12.46
C GLN A 272 21.39 39.03 -11.66
N GLY A 273 21.95 38.02 -12.33
CA GLY A 273 22.90 37.08 -11.70
C GLY A 273 22.31 36.08 -10.71
N LYS A 274 20.98 36.08 -10.49
CA LYS A 274 20.28 35.08 -9.68
C LYS A 274 19.48 34.13 -10.59
N THR A 275 19.92 32.87 -10.64
CA THR A 275 19.20 31.79 -11.31
C THR A 275 18.03 31.37 -10.43
N LYS A 276 16.79 31.55 -10.91
CA LYS A 276 15.59 31.02 -10.23
C LYS A 276 15.09 29.81 -11.03
N ILE A 277 15.39 28.61 -10.53
CA ILE A 277 14.86 27.36 -11.09
C ILE A 277 13.46 27.17 -10.51
N ARG A 278 12.42 27.22 -11.35
CA ARG A 278 11.09 26.73 -10.98
C ARG A 278 11.00 25.26 -11.35
N SER A 279 11.25 24.39 -10.37
CA SER A 279 10.87 22.97 -10.47
C SER A 279 9.39 22.82 -10.14
N LYS A 280 8.67 22.04 -10.93
CA LYS A 280 7.34 21.56 -10.53
C LYS A 280 7.55 20.36 -9.59
N THR A 281 6.73 20.27 -8.54
CA THR A 281 6.65 19.06 -7.73
C THR A 281 6.44 17.85 -8.63
N LEU A 282 7.06 16.73 -8.25
CA LEU A 282 6.94 15.44 -8.91
C LEU A 282 5.45 15.13 -9.15
N LEU A 283 5.09 14.74 -10.37
CA LEU A 283 3.69 14.49 -10.74
C LEU A 283 3.06 13.41 -9.85
N GLY A 284 3.86 12.47 -9.34
CA GLY A 284 3.43 11.38 -8.48
C GLY A 284 2.79 11.85 -7.16
N GLU A 285 3.43 12.77 -6.44
CA GLU A 285 2.92 13.34 -5.20
C GLU A 285 1.70 14.24 -5.47
N ASP A 286 1.71 15.00 -6.56
CA ASP A 286 0.56 15.80 -6.98
C ASP A 286 -0.66 14.89 -7.28
N LEU A 287 -0.46 13.73 -7.91
CA LEU A 287 -1.49 12.73 -8.17
C LEU A 287 -2.03 12.13 -6.86
N ALA A 288 -1.15 11.79 -5.94
CA ALA A 288 -1.52 11.25 -4.63
C ALA A 288 -2.34 12.26 -3.81
N ILE A 289 -1.90 13.52 -3.74
CA ILE A 289 -2.64 14.61 -3.08
C ILE A 289 -4.01 14.80 -3.75
N ASN A 290 -4.05 14.80 -5.08
CA ASN A 290 -5.31 14.93 -5.82
C ASN A 290 -6.28 13.78 -5.49
N LEU A 291 -5.81 12.53 -5.45
CA LEU A 291 -6.63 11.39 -5.03
C LEU A 291 -7.18 11.59 -3.62
N LYS A 292 -6.32 11.96 -2.66
CA LYS A 292 -6.73 12.24 -1.27
C LYS A 292 -7.83 13.30 -1.19
N ILE A 293 -7.66 14.43 -1.89
CA ILE A 293 -8.65 15.51 -1.94
C ILE A 293 -9.98 15.02 -2.53
N LEU A 294 -9.95 14.22 -3.60
CA LEU A 294 -11.16 13.67 -4.20
C LEU A 294 -11.87 12.70 -3.25
N MET A 295 -11.12 11.88 -2.51
CA MET A 295 -11.66 10.99 -1.48
C MET A 295 -12.30 11.79 -0.34
N GLU A 296 -11.63 12.82 0.17
CA GLU A 296 -12.13 13.69 1.25
C GLU A 296 -13.44 14.39 0.86
N ARG A 297 -13.58 14.74 -0.42
CA ARG A 297 -14.80 15.36 -0.97
C ARG A 297 -15.90 14.36 -1.33
N GLY A 298 -15.68 13.07 -1.15
CA GLY A 298 -16.61 12.02 -1.54
C GLY A 298 -16.85 11.92 -3.05
N GLN A 299 -15.81 12.23 -3.84
CA GLN A 299 -15.80 12.21 -5.30
C GLN A 299 -15.21 10.91 -5.87
N VAL A 300 -14.80 9.98 -5.02
CA VAL A 300 -14.28 8.67 -5.40
C VAL A 300 -15.03 7.64 -4.59
N GLU A 301 -15.61 6.64 -5.24
CA GLU A 301 -16.24 5.48 -4.63
C GLU A 301 -15.54 4.24 -5.18
N LEU A 302 -15.09 3.36 -4.28
CA LEU A 302 -14.25 2.20 -4.57
C LEU A 302 -14.96 0.92 -4.17
N PHE A 303 -14.49 -0.19 -4.74
CA PHE A 303 -14.92 -1.51 -4.32
C PHE A 303 -14.57 -1.78 -2.86
N ASP A 304 -15.48 -2.39 -2.11
CA ASP A 304 -15.22 -2.98 -0.80
C ASP A 304 -14.38 -4.26 -0.97
N ASP A 305 -13.10 -4.05 -1.28
CA ASP A 305 -12.11 -5.08 -1.52
C ASP A 305 -10.98 -4.97 -0.48
N SER A 306 -10.63 -6.09 0.14
CA SER A 306 -9.60 -6.16 1.17
C SER A 306 -8.22 -5.72 0.68
N ARG A 307 -7.89 -5.99 -0.59
CA ARG A 307 -6.61 -5.62 -1.22
C ARG A 307 -6.53 -4.11 -1.43
N ILE A 308 -7.63 -3.50 -1.89
CA ILE A 308 -7.72 -2.03 -2.00
C ILE A 308 -7.55 -1.40 -0.63
N ARG A 309 -8.26 -1.90 0.38
CA ARG A 309 -8.16 -1.41 1.76
C ARG A 309 -6.72 -1.49 2.27
N GLN A 310 -6.06 -2.63 2.08
CA GLN A 310 -4.68 -2.85 2.50
C GLN A 310 -3.72 -1.90 1.80
N SER A 311 -3.86 -1.72 0.48
CA SER A 311 -3.01 -0.83 -0.30
C SER A 311 -3.12 0.61 0.18
N LEU A 312 -4.34 1.13 0.34
CA LEU A 312 -4.57 2.49 0.83
C LEU A 312 -4.05 2.69 2.26
N ARG A 313 -4.19 1.70 3.14
CA ARG A 313 -3.66 1.73 4.52
C ARG A 313 -2.15 1.72 4.58
N SER A 314 -1.49 1.13 3.57
CA SER A 314 -0.03 1.01 3.52
C SER A 314 0.68 2.34 3.24
N ILE A 315 -0.04 3.33 2.70
CA ILE A 315 0.55 4.58 2.23
C ILE A 315 0.88 5.49 3.40
N GLN A 316 2.13 5.92 3.44
CA GLN A 316 2.69 6.85 4.39
C GLN A 316 3.17 8.10 3.68
N CYS A 317 3.27 9.20 4.42
CA CYS A 317 3.89 10.42 3.97
C CYS A 317 4.85 10.98 5.00
N ASP A 318 5.91 11.62 4.50
CA ASP A 318 6.93 12.30 5.28
C ASP A 318 7.22 13.67 4.65
N ASN A 319 7.39 14.70 5.49
CA ASN A 319 7.74 16.06 5.07
C ASN A 319 8.94 16.62 5.85
N SER A 320 9.73 15.77 6.50
CA SER A 320 10.80 16.18 7.42
C SER A 320 11.98 16.87 6.73
N GLU A 321 12.16 16.65 5.43
CA GLU A 321 13.22 17.27 4.62
C GLU A 321 12.72 18.50 3.82
N GLY A 322 11.53 19.04 4.14
CA GLY A 322 10.92 20.15 3.40
C GLY A 322 10.41 19.77 2.00
N LYS A 323 10.50 18.48 1.64
CA LYS A 323 9.90 17.87 0.46
C LYS A 323 8.97 16.76 0.92
N LEU A 324 7.70 16.86 0.52
CA LEU A 324 6.73 15.79 0.73
C LEU A 324 7.17 14.55 -0.05
N ARG A 325 7.32 13.43 0.64
CA ARG A 325 7.49 12.10 0.04
C ARG A 325 6.31 11.24 0.43
N ILE A 326 5.77 10.49 -0.52
CA ILE A 326 4.66 9.55 -0.31
C ILE A 326 5.14 8.19 -0.80
N TYR A 327 4.98 7.16 0.03
CA TYR A 327 5.44 5.80 -0.25
C TYR A 327 4.60 4.78 0.51
N GLY A 328 4.58 3.53 0.07
CA GLY A 328 3.93 2.42 0.78
C GLY A 328 4.57 1.09 0.44
N TYR A 329 4.29 0.06 1.25
CA TYR A 329 4.83 -1.29 1.01
C TYR A 329 3.96 -2.14 0.07
N TYR A 330 2.71 -1.74 -0.14
CA TYR A 330 1.78 -2.39 -1.06
C TYR A 330 1.03 -1.31 -1.84
N ASP A 331 1.75 -0.55 -2.67
CA ASP A 331 1.26 0.68 -3.29
C ASP A 331 0.76 0.51 -4.73
N HIS A 332 0.96 -0.63 -5.39
CA HIS A 332 0.55 -0.83 -6.80
C HIS A 332 -0.93 -0.48 -7.08
N ILE A 333 -1.84 -0.84 -6.18
CA ILE A 333 -3.27 -0.48 -6.32
C ILE A 333 -3.46 1.03 -6.13
N PHE A 334 -2.82 1.63 -5.13
CA PHE A 334 -2.84 3.08 -4.92
C PHE A 334 -2.28 3.85 -6.12
N GLU A 335 -1.19 3.35 -6.71
CA GLU A 335 -0.55 3.86 -7.91
C GLU A 335 -1.49 3.82 -9.12
N ALA A 336 -2.20 2.71 -9.34
CA ALA A 336 -3.21 2.61 -10.38
C ALA A 336 -4.40 3.55 -10.10
N LEU A 337 -4.88 3.63 -8.85
CA LEU A 337 -5.99 4.49 -8.43
C LEU A 337 -5.72 5.97 -8.64
N LYS A 338 -4.54 6.47 -8.22
CA LYS A 338 -4.21 7.89 -8.36
C LYS A 338 -4.10 8.31 -9.83
N ARG A 339 -3.64 7.40 -10.70
CA ARG A 339 -3.63 7.59 -12.16
C ARG A 339 -5.05 7.60 -12.74
N ALA A 340 -5.91 6.66 -12.33
CA ALA A 340 -7.31 6.64 -12.76
C ALA A 340 -8.04 7.93 -12.35
N ALA A 341 -7.79 8.43 -11.14
CA ALA A 341 -8.37 9.66 -10.61
C ALA A 341 -7.92 10.94 -11.34
N HIS A 342 -6.83 10.87 -12.12
CA HIS A 342 -6.40 11.98 -12.98
C HIS A 342 -7.46 12.37 -14.02
N CYS A 343 -8.39 11.46 -14.34
CA CYS A 343 -9.50 11.73 -15.25
C CYS A 343 -10.37 12.94 -14.83
N MET A 344 -10.36 13.35 -13.56
CA MET A 344 -11.09 14.55 -13.10
C MET A 344 -10.55 15.84 -13.70
N LYS A 345 -9.31 15.85 -14.21
CA LYS A 345 -8.73 17.00 -14.93
C LYS A 345 -9.10 17.03 -16.42
N ASP A 346 -9.64 15.94 -16.97
CA ASP A 346 -10.08 15.86 -18.36
C ASP A 346 -11.27 16.80 -18.59
N LYS A 347 -11.08 17.87 -19.38
CA LYS A 347 -12.13 18.85 -19.67
C LYS A 347 -13.28 18.18 -20.44
N ARG A 348 -14.53 18.51 -20.10
CA ARG A 348 -15.67 18.22 -20.99
C ARG A 348 -15.55 19.11 -22.23
N LEU A 349 -15.44 18.52 -23.40
CA LEU A 349 -15.78 19.20 -24.65
C LEU A 349 -17.31 19.26 -24.73
N ASN A 350 -17.92 20.17 -23.99
CA ASN A 350 -19.26 20.65 -24.32
C ASN A 350 -19.11 22.05 -24.91
N PRO A 351 -18.95 22.22 -26.23
CA PRO A 351 -19.36 23.46 -26.84
C PRO A 351 -20.88 23.53 -26.66
N ILE A 352 -21.33 24.30 -25.66
CA ILE A 352 -22.68 24.85 -25.72
C ILE A 352 -22.61 25.85 -26.87
N ILE A 353 -23.01 25.40 -28.06
CA ILE A 353 -23.33 26.30 -29.15
C ILE A 353 -24.68 26.89 -28.76
N CYS A 354 -24.66 28.09 -28.17
CA CYS A 354 -25.86 28.91 -28.03
C CYS A 354 -26.31 29.43 -29.39
#